data_AF-A0A248JNG6-F1
#
_entry.id   AF-A0A248JNG6-F1
#
_cell.length_a   1.000
_cell.length_b   1.000
_cell.length_c   1.000
_cell.angle_alpha   90.00
_cell.angle_beta   90.00
_cell.angle_gamma   90.00
#
_symmetry.space_group_name_H-M   'P 1'
#
loop_
_entity.id
_entity.type
_entity.pdbx_description
1 polymer ?
#
loop_
_entity_poly.entity_id
_entity_poly.type
_entity_poly.pdbx_seq_one_letter_code
_entity_poly.pdbx_strand_id
1 'polypeptide(L)'
;MEDVRRKPMVWHEAAAAFREVLSDPGRTVRFAGMPALVMMVLYIILALTHPRPVDPALEEAWEAEVLPFHLIPMAFNAWFFIRMQVWWARWVLQADDGVGFLSPSLGRRELAYLGWMLAAMVSALPVLVFLLPSLRLLDGALVALGMEMPESVAGGLFVLVALPLVLIMMGIFGRLMVGVVPLAVGGAASFRLGWIATRGLSVRLTALSLLTVLPAFVTPLFSRLTDPVEIAASYVVSVGLYGVGWGAYAVMLARFYGLTLGRTRRHTVMVPSS
;
A
#
# COMPACT_ATOMS: atom_id res chain seq x y z
N MET A 1 -33.09 14.64 -22.51
CA MET A 1 -32.29 15.33 -21.48
C MET A 1 -31.30 14.34 -20.94
N GLU A 2 -30.03 14.57 -21.24
CA GLU A 2 -28.92 13.66 -20.94
C GLU A 2 -28.78 13.48 -19.43
N ASP A 3 -28.99 12.24 -19.00
CA ASP A 3 -28.69 11.78 -17.65
C ASP A 3 -27.16 11.69 -17.52
N VAL A 4 -26.52 12.84 -17.33
CA VAL A 4 -25.10 12.95 -16.96
C VAL A 4 -24.99 12.39 -15.54
N ARG A 5 -24.99 11.05 -15.45
CA ARG A 5 -24.62 10.31 -14.24
C ARG A 5 -23.21 10.72 -13.90
N ARG A 6 -23.07 11.73 -13.04
CA ARG A 6 -21.82 12.15 -12.42
C ARG A 6 -21.22 10.91 -11.76
N LYS A 7 -20.29 10.25 -12.46
CA LYS A 7 -19.48 9.19 -11.87
C LYS A 7 -18.90 9.81 -10.59
N PRO A 8 -19.17 9.27 -9.38
CA PRO A 8 -18.50 9.80 -8.20
C PRO A 8 -17.00 9.76 -8.49
N MET A 9 -16.41 10.96 -8.47
CA MET A 9 -14.99 11.17 -8.73
C MET A 9 -14.23 10.33 -7.70
N VAL A 10 -13.17 9.66 -8.13
CA VAL A 10 -12.28 8.82 -7.28
C VAL A 10 -11.98 9.48 -5.94
N TRP A 11 -11.79 10.80 -5.98
CA TRP A 11 -11.53 11.67 -4.86
C TRP A 11 -12.61 11.69 -3.78
N HIS A 12 -13.90 11.53 -4.13
CA HIS A 12 -14.97 11.47 -3.14
C HIS A 12 -14.94 10.15 -2.35
N GLU A 13 -14.68 9.03 -3.03
CA GLU A 13 -14.55 7.72 -2.38
C GLU A 13 -13.29 7.65 -1.51
N ALA A 14 -12.18 8.19 -2.02
CA ALA A 14 -10.95 8.32 -1.25
C ALA A 14 -11.18 9.20 -0.01
N ALA A 15 -11.72 10.41 -0.19
CA ALA A 15 -12.01 11.31 0.92
C ALA A 15 -12.99 10.69 1.94
N ALA A 16 -14.00 9.95 1.49
CA ALA A 16 -14.92 9.26 2.38
C ALA A 16 -14.24 8.13 3.17
N ALA A 17 -13.26 7.43 2.59
CA ALA A 17 -12.49 6.43 3.30
C ALA A 17 -11.51 7.04 4.31
N PHE A 18 -10.83 8.13 3.95
CA PHE A 18 -10.01 8.88 4.90
C PHE A 18 -10.83 9.45 6.05
N ARG A 19 -12.02 10.01 5.77
CA ARG A 19 -12.93 10.48 6.81
C ARG A 19 -13.38 9.36 7.75
N GLU A 20 -13.64 8.17 7.23
CA GLU A 20 -13.99 6.99 8.05
C GLU A 20 -12.89 6.61 9.03
N VAL A 21 -11.63 6.71 8.59
CA VAL A 21 -10.46 6.33 9.41
C VAL A 21 -10.11 7.42 10.41
N LEU A 22 -10.22 8.69 9.98
CA LEU A 22 -9.90 9.86 10.79
C LEU A 22 -11.01 10.21 11.80
N SER A 23 -12.26 9.78 11.58
CA SER A 23 -13.36 10.04 12.51
C SER A 23 -13.26 9.25 13.80
N ASP A 24 -12.52 8.13 13.80
CA ASP A 24 -12.27 7.31 14.98
C ASP A 24 -10.79 6.86 15.02
N PRO A 25 -9.88 7.74 15.47
CA PRO A 25 -8.47 7.40 15.61
C PRO A 25 -8.24 6.29 16.64
N GLY A 26 -9.12 6.16 17.64
CA GLY A 26 -9.07 5.08 18.63
C GLY A 26 -9.20 3.71 17.98
N ARG A 27 -10.11 3.56 17.01
CA ARG A 27 -10.24 2.34 16.20
C ARG A 27 -9.00 2.06 15.38
N THR A 28 -8.43 3.09 14.74
CA THR A 28 -7.18 2.94 13.98
C THR A 28 -6.06 2.38 14.86
N VAL A 29 -5.90 2.91 16.07
CA VAL A 29 -4.91 2.42 17.05
C VAL A 29 -5.22 0.98 17.48
N ARG A 30 -6.47 0.65 17.80
CA ARG A 30 -6.88 -0.72 18.17
C ARG A 30 -6.58 -1.73 17.05
N PHE A 31 -6.92 -1.37 15.81
CA PHE A 31 -6.73 -2.23 14.64
C PHE A 31 -5.26 -2.38 14.30
N ALA A 32 -4.48 -1.30 14.38
CA ALA A 32 -3.03 -1.32 14.22
C ALA A 32 -2.38 -2.28 15.24
N GLY A 33 -2.78 -2.15 16.50
CA GLY A 33 -2.40 -3.03 17.61
C GLY A 33 -0.88 -3.08 17.85
N MET A 34 -0.46 -4.18 18.49
CA MET A 34 0.94 -4.46 18.81
C MET A 34 1.92 -4.37 17.63
N PRO A 35 1.60 -4.81 16.40
CA PRO A 35 2.55 -4.71 15.29
C PRO A 35 3.05 -3.29 15.01
N ALA A 36 2.16 -2.29 15.09
CA ALA A 36 2.54 -0.90 14.90
C ALA A 36 3.42 -0.38 16.05
N LEU A 37 3.12 -0.75 17.29
CA LEU A 37 3.92 -0.37 18.46
C LEU A 37 5.32 -0.96 18.39
N VAL A 38 5.43 -2.27 18.12
CA VAL A 38 6.73 -2.95 18.05
C VAL A 38 7.55 -2.40 16.89
N MET A 39 6.94 -2.21 15.71
CA MET A 39 7.59 -1.56 14.57
C MET A 39 8.14 -0.17 14.95
N MET A 40 7.33 0.66 15.61
CA MET A 40 7.71 2.00 16.04
C MET A 40 8.88 1.97 17.03
N VAL A 41 8.81 1.11 18.05
CA VAL A 41 9.88 0.96 19.05
C VAL A 41 11.18 0.50 18.40
N LEU A 42 11.12 -0.47 17.48
CA LEU A 42 12.30 -0.94 16.76
C LEU A 42 12.92 0.16 15.91
N TYR A 43 12.12 0.94 15.18
CA TYR A 43 12.63 2.09 14.43
C TYR A 43 13.28 3.15 15.33
N ILE A 44 12.69 3.44 16.49
CA ILE A 44 13.28 4.37 17.48
C ILE A 44 14.62 3.84 17.99
N ILE A 45 14.71 2.55 18.32
CA ILE A 45 15.96 1.94 18.77
C ILE A 45 17.02 2.09 17.68
N LEU A 46 16.70 1.74 16.44
CA LEU A 46 17.65 1.86 15.32
C LEU A 46 18.11 3.30 15.09
N ALA A 47 17.19 4.27 15.17
CA ALA A 47 17.52 5.69 15.04
C ALA A 47 18.55 6.16 16.09
N LEU A 48 18.40 5.68 17.32
CA LEU A 48 19.20 6.11 18.46
C LEU A 48 20.51 5.33 18.60
N THR A 49 20.54 4.05 18.22
CA THR A 49 21.74 3.20 18.37
C THR A 49 22.63 3.18 17.13
N HIS A 50 22.05 3.38 15.93
CA HIS A 50 22.79 3.46 14.67
C HIS A 50 22.44 4.76 13.93
N PRO A 51 22.75 5.94 14.51
CA PRO A 51 22.46 7.21 13.86
C PRO A 51 23.20 7.30 12.53
N ARG A 52 22.53 7.89 11.53
CA ARG A 52 23.13 8.10 10.21
C ARG A 52 24.38 9.00 10.34
N PRO A 53 25.51 8.65 9.70
CA PRO A 53 26.71 9.47 9.75
C PRO A 53 26.45 10.81 9.03
N VAL A 54 27.05 11.88 9.55
CA VAL A 54 27.01 13.22 8.94
C VAL A 54 27.92 13.27 7.69
N ASP A 55 28.98 12.46 7.67
CA ASP A 55 29.91 12.36 6.55
C ASP A 55 29.36 11.41 5.46
N PRO A 56 29.09 11.91 4.23
CA PRO A 56 28.62 11.09 3.11
C PRO A 56 29.59 9.97 2.73
N ALA A 57 30.89 10.11 3.02
CA ALA A 57 31.88 9.08 2.71
C ALA A 57 31.70 7.80 3.55
N LEU A 58 30.98 7.88 4.67
CA LEU A 58 30.68 6.76 5.56
C LEU A 58 29.28 6.17 5.32
N GLU A 59 28.48 6.78 4.44
CA GLU A 59 27.06 6.43 4.26
C GLU A 59 26.89 5.00 3.73
N GLU A 60 27.66 4.59 2.72
CA GLU A 60 27.55 3.25 2.12
C GLU A 60 27.93 2.14 3.11
N ALA A 61 28.98 2.35 3.92
CA ALA A 61 29.40 1.40 4.95
C ALA A 61 28.37 1.30 6.08
N TRP A 62 27.81 2.43 6.50
CA TRP A 62 26.74 2.47 7.49
C TRP A 62 25.46 1.79 6.96
N GLU A 63 25.06 2.04 5.72
CA GLU A 63 23.89 1.39 5.11
C GLU A 63 24.05 -0.13 5.08
N ALA A 64 25.23 -0.64 4.72
CA ALA A 64 25.50 -2.08 4.72
C ALA A 64 25.41 -2.70 6.12
N GLU A 65 25.83 -1.98 7.16
CA GLU A 65 25.70 -2.40 8.56
C GLU A 65 24.24 -2.36 9.04
N VAL A 66 23.49 -1.33 8.66
CA VAL A 66 22.16 -1.02 9.21
C VAL A 66 21.01 -1.70 8.47
N LEU A 67 21.18 -1.98 7.17
CA LEU A 67 20.16 -2.61 6.32
C LEU A 67 19.66 -3.98 6.86
N PRO A 68 20.52 -4.89 7.35
CA PRO A 68 20.06 -6.15 7.96
C PRO A 68 19.15 -5.93 9.16
N PHE A 69 19.40 -4.90 9.98
CA PHE A 69 18.58 -4.61 11.15
C PHE A 69 17.18 -4.06 10.78
N HIS A 70 17.02 -3.48 9.59
CA HIS A 70 15.72 -3.02 9.08
C HIS A 70 14.76 -4.16 8.71
N LEU A 71 15.25 -5.39 8.55
CA LEU A 71 14.41 -6.54 8.20
C LEU A 71 13.33 -6.83 9.26
N ILE A 72 13.66 -6.65 10.54
CA ILE A 72 12.72 -6.91 11.64
C ILE A 72 11.59 -5.87 11.64
N PRO A 73 11.85 -4.54 11.69
CA PRO A 73 10.80 -3.54 11.51
C PRO A 73 9.98 -3.75 10.23
N MET A 74 10.61 -4.15 9.14
CA MET A 74 9.93 -4.40 7.86
C MET A 74 8.95 -5.57 7.93
N ALA A 75 9.28 -6.63 8.67
CA ALA A 75 8.34 -7.73 8.94
C ALA A 75 7.12 -7.25 9.74
N PHE A 76 7.33 -6.42 10.77
CA PHE A 76 6.23 -5.82 11.54
C PHE A 76 5.44 -4.79 10.72
N ASN A 77 6.07 -4.10 9.77
CA ASN A 77 5.41 -3.20 8.82
C ASN A 77 4.44 -3.97 7.91
N ALA A 78 4.89 -5.08 7.33
CA ALA A 78 4.03 -5.97 6.53
C ALA A 78 2.88 -6.53 7.36
N TRP A 79 3.16 -6.94 8.60
CA TRP A 79 2.13 -7.42 9.52
C TRP A 79 1.11 -6.35 9.86
N PHE A 80 1.56 -5.14 10.22
CA PHE A 80 0.71 -3.99 10.48
C PHE A 80 -0.20 -3.70 9.28
N PHE A 81 0.35 -3.72 8.06
CA PHE A 81 -0.43 -3.55 6.83
C PHE A 81 -1.56 -4.60 6.72
N ILE A 82 -1.23 -5.88 6.86
CA ILE A 82 -2.19 -6.99 6.75
C ILE A 82 -3.27 -6.90 7.82
N ARG A 83 -2.86 -6.61 9.05
CA ARG A 83 -3.78 -6.46 10.18
C ARG A 83 -4.78 -5.33 9.92
N MET A 84 -4.30 -4.20 9.41
CA MET A 84 -5.16 -3.09 8.98
C MET A 84 -6.12 -3.51 7.86
N GLN A 85 -5.65 -4.26 6.86
CA GLN A 85 -6.53 -4.76 5.79
C GLN A 85 -7.66 -5.63 6.35
N VAL A 86 -7.34 -6.56 7.26
CA VAL A 86 -8.31 -7.51 7.80
C VAL A 86 -9.35 -6.80 8.67
N TRP A 87 -8.93 -6.00 9.65
CA TRP A 87 -9.86 -5.43 10.63
C TRP A 87 -10.71 -4.30 10.06
N TRP A 88 -10.17 -3.46 9.19
CA TRP A 88 -10.99 -2.48 8.48
C TRP A 88 -11.98 -3.14 7.53
N ALA A 89 -11.61 -4.22 6.85
CA ALA A 89 -12.57 -4.96 6.02
C ALA A 89 -13.69 -5.60 6.84
N ARG A 90 -13.39 -6.15 8.03
CA ARG A 90 -14.40 -6.68 8.96
C ARG A 90 -15.32 -5.59 9.49
N TRP A 91 -14.76 -4.45 9.89
CA TRP A 91 -15.56 -3.29 10.29
C TRP A 91 -16.52 -2.86 9.17
N VAL A 92 -16.00 -2.64 7.96
CA VAL A 92 -16.81 -2.14 6.84
C VAL A 92 -17.88 -3.13 6.40
N LEU A 93 -17.60 -4.45 6.42
CA LEU A 93 -18.50 -5.47 5.88
C LEU A 93 -19.41 -6.11 6.94
N GLN A 94 -19.02 -6.08 8.21
CA GLN A 94 -19.70 -6.79 9.30
C GLN A 94 -19.97 -5.91 10.54
N ALA A 95 -19.53 -4.65 10.55
CA ALA A 95 -19.54 -3.78 11.73
C ALA A 95 -18.84 -4.39 12.95
N ASP A 96 -17.87 -5.26 12.71
CA ASP A 96 -17.11 -5.95 13.76
C ASP A 96 -15.89 -5.13 14.18
N ASP A 97 -15.87 -4.72 15.45
CA ASP A 97 -14.79 -3.95 16.07
C ASP A 97 -14.18 -4.65 17.30
N GLY A 98 -14.41 -5.96 17.45
CA GLY A 98 -14.05 -6.74 18.64
C GLY A 98 -12.54 -6.95 18.88
N VAL A 99 -11.67 -6.33 18.08
CA VAL A 99 -10.22 -6.45 18.25
C VAL A 99 -9.69 -5.47 19.29
N GLY A 100 -8.96 -6.01 20.26
CA GLY A 100 -8.19 -5.22 21.22
C GLY A 100 -6.81 -4.84 20.70
N PHE A 101 -6.24 -3.78 21.26
CA PHE A 101 -4.87 -3.35 20.96
C PHE A 101 -3.82 -4.45 21.20
N LEU A 102 -3.95 -5.17 22.32
CA LEU A 102 -3.08 -6.27 22.75
C LEU A 102 -3.54 -7.65 22.25
N SER A 103 -4.52 -7.72 21.34
CA SER A 103 -5.00 -9.02 20.89
C SER A 103 -3.84 -9.74 20.18
N PRO A 104 -3.58 -11.03 20.48
CA PRO A 104 -2.59 -11.79 19.73
C PRO A 104 -2.96 -11.75 18.25
N SER A 105 -2.01 -11.27 17.45
CA SER A 105 -2.11 -11.13 16.01
C SER A 105 -1.39 -12.31 15.33
N LEU A 106 -1.56 -12.53 14.02
CA LEU A 106 -1.20 -13.74 13.23
C LEU A 106 -2.18 -14.92 13.34
N GLY A 107 -3.48 -14.62 13.44
CA GLY A 107 -4.51 -15.65 13.26
C GLY A 107 -4.55 -16.19 11.83
N ARG A 108 -5.24 -17.33 11.63
CA ARG A 108 -5.41 -18.00 10.32
C ARG A 108 -5.81 -17.05 9.18
N ARG A 109 -6.64 -16.04 9.46
CA ARG A 109 -7.09 -15.06 8.44
C ARG A 109 -5.98 -14.10 8.03
N GLU A 110 -5.19 -13.58 8.97
CA GLU A 110 -4.06 -12.69 8.67
C GLU A 110 -2.99 -13.43 7.86
N LEU A 111 -2.69 -14.70 8.22
CA LEU A 111 -1.77 -15.56 7.47
C LEU A 111 -2.27 -15.88 6.05
N ALA A 112 -3.55 -16.22 5.90
CA ALA A 112 -4.13 -16.45 4.58
C ALA A 112 -4.09 -15.18 3.72
N TYR A 113 -4.39 -14.02 4.33
CA TYR A 113 -4.33 -12.73 3.65
C TYR A 113 -2.90 -12.40 3.19
N LEU A 114 -1.89 -12.64 4.05
CA LEU A 114 -0.47 -12.51 3.68
C LEU A 114 -0.11 -13.37 2.47
N GLY A 115 -0.46 -14.66 2.49
CA GLY A 115 -0.14 -15.57 1.38
C GLY A 115 -0.72 -15.10 0.05
N TRP A 116 -1.98 -14.65 0.05
CA TRP A 116 -2.65 -14.14 -1.15
C TRP A 116 -2.14 -12.75 -1.57
N MET A 117 -1.75 -11.89 -0.62
CA MET A 117 -1.09 -10.63 -0.91
C MET A 117 0.25 -10.87 -1.61
N LEU A 118 1.08 -11.80 -1.11
CA LEU A 118 2.35 -12.17 -1.74
C LEU A 118 2.12 -12.73 -3.15
N ALA A 119 1.12 -13.59 -3.34
CA ALA A 119 0.74 -14.08 -4.66
C ALA A 119 0.32 -12.93 -5.61
N ALA A 120 -0.38 -11.91 -5.09
CA ALA A 120 -0.75 -10.73 -5.87
C ALA A 120 0.47 -9.89 -6.25
N MET A 121 1.44 -9.73 -5.35
CA MET A 121 2.71 -9.04 -5.64
C MET A 121 3.48 -9.79 -6.74
N VAL A 122 3.67 -11.11 -6.59
CA VAL A 122 4.34 -11.94 -7.60
C VAL A 122 3.63 -11.86 -8.95
N SER A 123 2.30 -11.81 -8.96
CA SER A 123 1.51 -11.66 -10.20
C SER A 123 1.68 -10.29 -10.87
N ALA A 124 2.08 -9.25 -10.13
CA ALA A 124 2.30 -7.90 -10.65
C ALA A 124 3.76 -7.67 -11.08
N LEU A 125 4.73 -8.44 -10.55
CA LEU A 125 6.16 -8.33 -10.88
C LEU A 125 6.50 -8.43 -12.38
N PRO A 126 5.83 -9.24 -13.22
CA PRO A 126 6.16 -9.33 -14.64
C PRO A 126 6.11 -7.98 -15.39
N VAL A 127 5.41 -6.97 -14.88
CA VAL A 127 5.43 -5.61 -15.45
C VAL A 127 6.84 -5.01 -15.45
N LEU A 128 7.69 -5.39 -14.49
CA LEU A 128 9.06 -4.91 -14.39
C LEU A 128 9.98 -5.46 -15.49
N VAL A 129 9.57 -6.52 -16.20
CA VAL A 129 10.32 -7.04 -17.37
C VAL A 129 10.42 -5.97 -18.48
N PHE A 130 9.45 -5.05 -18.54
CA PHE A 130 9.45 -3.94 -19.50
C PHE A 130 10.38 -2.79 -19.11
N LEU A 131 10.94 -2.79 -17.89
CA LEU A 131 11.79 -1.69 -17.41
C LEU A 131 13.06 -1.56 -18.24
N LEU A 132 13.87 -2.63 -18.33
CA LEU A 132 15.15 -2.60 -19.04
C LEU A 132 14.99 -2.20 -20.53
N PRO A 133 14.03 -2.76 -21.30
CA PRO A 133 13.74 -2.29 -22.65
C PRO A 133 13.36 -0.80 -22.72
N SER A 134 12.52 -0.32 -21.80
CA SER A 134 12.12 1.10 -21.77
C SER A 134 13.30 2.02 -21.47
N LEU A 135 14.22 1.60 -20.60
CA LEU A 135 15.44 2.36 -20.29
C LEU A 135 16.39 2.41 -21.50
N ARG A 136 16.55 1.30 -22.23
CA ARG A 136 17.36 1.27 -23.47
C ARG A 136 16.78 2.15 -24.58
N LEU A 137 15.46 2.17 -24.73
CA LEU A 137 14.79 3.05 -25.70
C LEU A 137 14.99 4.52 -25.37
N LEU A 138 14.91 4.88 -24.09
CA LEU A 138 15.19 6.23 -23.63
C LEU A 138 16.64 6.62 -23.92
N ASP A 139 17.60 5.79 -23.54
CA ASP A 139 19.02 6.03 -23.78
C ASP A 139 19.32 6.22 -25.27
N GLY A 140 18.81 5.33 -26.13
CA GLY A 140 18.95 5.47 -27.58
C GLY A 140 18.31 6.75 -28.15
N ALA A 141 17.20 7.22 -27.59
CA ALA A 141 16.58 8.49 -27.99
C ALA A 141 17.41 9.70 -27.56
N LEU A 142 18.03 9.66 -26.38
CA LEU A 142 18.88 10.75 -25.88
C LEU A 142 20.20 10.85 -26.66
N VAL A 143 20.83 9.72 -26.96
CA VAL A 143 22.01 9.64 -27.83
C VAL A 143 21.70 10.20 -29.22
N ALA A 144 20.53 9.85 -29.80
CA ALA A 144 20.11 10.36 -31.10
C ALA A 144 19.87 11.89 -31.12
N LEU A 145 19.60 12.50 -29.96
CA LEU A 145 19.45 13.94 -29.79
C LEU A 145 20.77 14.66 -29.45
N GLY A 146 21.90 13.93 -29.41
CA GLY A 146 23.22 14.50 -29.12
C GLY A 146 23.37 14.97 -27.67
N MET A 147 22.55 14.45 -26.75
CA MET A 147 22.54 14.87 -25.36
C MET A 147 23.33 13.87 -24.50
N GLU A 148 24.59 14.18 -24.21
CA GLU A 148 25.30 13.54 -23.10
C GLU A 148 24.81 14.17 -21.79
N MET A 149 24.06 13.41 -21.00
CA MET A 149 23.41 13.93 -19.81
C MET A 149 24.24 13.71 -18.54
N PRO A 150 24.33 14.71 -17.65
CA PRO A 150 24.83 14.51 -16.29
C PRO A 150 24.03 13.43 -15.55
N GLU A 151 24.70 12.67 -14.66
CA GLU A 151 24.09 11.55 -13.92
C GLU A 151 22.81 11.94 -13.16
N SER A 152 22.72 13.17 -12.66
CA SER A 152 21.53 13.67 -11.97
C SER A 152 20.31 13.81 -12.90
N VAL A 153 20.53 14.17 -14.16
CA VAL A 153 19.47 14.28 -15.18
C VAL A 153 19.08 12.88 -15.68
N ALA A 154 20.06 12.00 -15.86
CA ALA A 154 19.83 10.60 -16.17
C ALA A 154 18.98 9.92 -15.08
N GLY A 155 19.35 10.10 -13.79
CA GLY A 155 18.59 9.63 -12.63
C GLY A 155 17.14 10.09 -12.62
N GLY A 156 16.89 11.37 -12.91
CA GLY A 156 15.53 11.92 -13.03
C GLY A 156 14.72 11.26 -14.16
N LEU A 157 15.36 10.99 -15.30
CA LEU A 157 14.74 10.31 -16.44
C LEU A 157 14.49 8.82 -16.17
N PHE A 158 15.37 8.13 -15.45
CA PHE A 158 15.14 6.76 -14.97
C PHE A 158 13.86 6.69 -14.13
N VAL A 159 13.66 7.62 -13.21
CA VAL A 159 12.44 7.70 -12.40
C VAL A 159 11.21 7.96 -13.27
N LEU A 160 11.31 8.88 -14.25
CA LEU A 160 10.20 9.17 -15.17
C LEU A 160 9.79 7.96 -16.02
N VAL A 161 10.75 7.14 -16.47
CA VAL A 161 10.46 5.93 -17.26
C VAL A 161 9.97 4.78 -16.39
N ALA A 162 10.48 4.64 -15.16
CA ALA A 162 10.01 3.62 -14.22
C ALA A 162 8.60 3.91 -13.73
N LEU A 163 8.21 5.18 -13.60
CA LEU A 163 6.94 5.60 -13.01
C LEU A 163 5.71 4.97 -13.69
N PRO A 164 5.52 5.01 -15.03
CA PRO A 164 4.41 4.33 -15.70
C PRO A 164 4.31 2.83 -15.38
N LEU A 165 5.45 2.13 -15.35
CA LEU A 165 5.48 0.70 -15.05
C LEU A 165 5.10 0.42 -13.60
N VAL A 166 5.58 1.23 -12.66
CA VAL A 166 5.18 1.17 -11.25
C VAL A 166 3.68 1.44 -11.11
N LEU A 167 3.12 2.41 -11.83
CA LEU A 167 1.69 2.72 -11.83
C LEU A 167 0.84 1.55 -12.35
N ILE A 168 1.30 0.87 -13.40
CA ILE A 168 0.63 -0.32 -13.95
C ILE A 168 0.69 -1.46 -12.93
N MET A 169 1.88 -1.72 -12.36
CA MET A 169 2.07 -2.74 -11.33
C MET A 169 1.14 -2.52 -10.13
N MET A 170 1.07 -1.29 -9.62
CA MET A 170 0.19 -0.89 -8.52
C MET A 170 -1.30 -1.01 -8.86
N GLY A 171 -1.65 -0.75 -10.12
CA GLY A 171 -3.00 -0.95 -10.65
C GLY A 171 -3.41 -2.42 -10.69
N ILE A 172 -2.52 -3.28 -11.17
CA ILE A 172 -2.73 -4.74 -11.18
C ILE A 172 -2.88 -5.23 -9.74
N PHE A 173 -1.93 -4.88 -8.87
CA PHE A 173 -1.93 -5.26 -7.47
C PHE A 173 -3.25 -4.86 -6.78
N GLY A 174 -3.66 -3.59 -6.90
CA GLY A 174 -4.91 -3.10 -6.28
C GLY A 174 -6.16 -3.86 -6.74
N ARG A 175 -6.22 -4.26 -8.02
CA ARG A 175 -7.33 -5.07 -8.55
C ARG A 175 -7.36 -6.48 -7.99
N LEU A 176 -6.19 -7.10 -7.84
CA LEU A 176 -6.07 -8.43 -7.23
C LEU A 176 -6.44 -8.39 -5.75
N MET A 177 -6.03 -7.34 -5.03
CA MET A 177 -6.31 -7.18 -3.60
C MET A 177 -7.81 -7.05 -3.27
N VAL A 178 -8.63 -6.48 -4.16
CA VAL A 178 -10.10 -6.53 -4.00
C VAL A 178 -10.61 -7.99 -3.93
N GLY A 179 -9.98 -8.90 -4.66
CA GLY A 179 -10.28 -10.33 -4.63
C GLY A 179 -9.81 -11.06 -3.36
N VAL A 180 -8.97 -10.43 -2.54
CA VAL A 180 -8.41 -10.99 -1.29
C VAL A 180 -9.27 -10.62 -0.08
N VAL A 181 -10.00 -9.49 -0.15
CA VAL A 181 -10.93 -9.00 0.89
C VAL A 181 -11.81 -10.08 1.54
N PRO A 182 -12.42 -11.05 0.82
CA PRO A 182 -13.26 -12.08 1.44
C PRO A 182 -12.59 -12.85 2.58
N LEU A 183 -11.26 -13.04 2.54
CA LEU A 183 -10.52 -13.76 3.58
C LEU A 183 -10.64 -13.09 4.95
N ALA A 184 -10.75 -11.75 4.99
CA ALA A 184 -10.90 -11.00 6.24
C ALA A 184 -12.17 -11.40 7.00
N VAL A 185 -13.23 -11.71 6.25
CA VAL A 185 -14.57 -12.04 6.76
C VAL A 185 -14.87 -13.56 6.76
N GLY A 186 -13.87 -14.39 6.46
CA GLY A 186 -14.00 -15.86 6.47
C GLY A 186 -14.49 -16.49 5.16
N GLY A 187 -14.57 -15.72 4.07
CA GLY A 187 -14.82 -16.21 2.72
C GLY A 187 -13.57 -16.71 2.01
N ALA A 188 -13.70 -17.07 0.73
CA ALA A 188 -12.59 -17.50 -0.12
C ALA A 188 -12.06 -16.36 -1.02
N ALA A 189 -10.74 -16.26 -1.16
CA ALA A 189 -10.13 -15.32 -2.09
C ALA A 189 -10.33 -15.74 -3.56
N SER A 190 -10.42 -14.75 -4.45
CA SER A 190 -10.45 -14.99 -5.90
C SER A 190 -9.95 -13.77 -6.67
N PHE A 191 -8.76 -13.91 -7.27
CA PHE A 191 -8.21 -12.90 -8.18
C PHE A 191 -9.11 -12.65 -9.39
N ARG A 192 -9.78 -13.69 -9.91
CA ARG A 192 -10.73 -13.54 -11.02
C ARG A 192 -11.90 -12.63 -10.63
N LEU A 193 -12.49 -12.84 -9.45
CA LEU A 193 -13.57 -11.97 -8.97
C LEU A 193 -13.06 -10.54 -8.77
N GLY A 194 -11.91 -10.36 -8.12
CA GLY A 194 -11.27 -9.04 -7.96
C GLY A 194 -11.03 -8.33 -9.31
N TRP A 195 -10.57 -9.06 -10.32
CA TRP A 195 -10.32 -8.52 -11.65
C TRP A 195 -11.60 -8.09 -12.37
N ILE A 196 -12.65 -8.92 -12.34
CA ILE A 196 -13.94 -8.63 -12.97
C ILE A 196 -14.63 -7.47 -12.25
N ALA A 197 -14.62 -7.50 -10.92
CA ALA A 197 -15.17 -6.50 -10.02
C ALA A 197 -14.69 -5.07 -10.33
N THR A 198 -13.42 -4.97 -10.71
CA THR A 198 -12.69 -3.71 -10.85
C THR A 198 -12.52 -3.27 -12.30
N ARG A 199 -13.22 -3.93 -13.24
CA ARG A 199 -13.18 -3.58 -14.66
C ARG A 199 -13.62 -2.11 -14.87
N GLY A 200 -12.76 -1.31 -15.48
CA GLY A 200 -12.98 0.13 -15.69
C GLY A 200 -12.68 1.03 -14.48
N LEU A 201 -12.14 0.46 -13.38
CA LEU A 201 -11.72 1.19 -12.18
C LEU A 201 -10.19 1.16 -11.96
N SER A 202 -9.42 0.70 -12.95
CA SER A 202 -7.96 0.52 -12.84
C SER A 202 -7.22 1.77 -12.40
N VAL A 203 -7.52 2.93 -13.00
CA VAL A 203 -6.89 4.22 -12.63
C VAL A 203 -7.22 4.61 -11.18
N ARG A 204 -8.42 4.28 -10.71
CA ARG A 204 -8.84 4.54 -9.33
C ARG A 204 -8.01 3.71 -8.37
N LEU A 205 -7.87 2.42 -8.64
CA LEU A 205 -7.10 1.50 -7.80
C LEU A 205 -5.60 1.77 -7.86
N THR A 206 -5.07 2.18 -9.02
CA THR A 206 -3.69 2.67 -9.14
C THR A 206 -3.45 3.87 -8.23
N ALA A 207 -4.29 4.91 -8.32
CA ALA A 207 -4.14 6.11 -7.48
C ALA A 207 -4.19 5.78 -5.98
N LEU A 208 -4.99 4.77 -5.59
CA LEU A 208 -5.16 4.36 -4.20
C LEU A 208 -4.02 3.47 -3.69
N SER A 209 -3.52 2.56 -4.52
CA SER A 209 -2.32 1.79 -4.23
C SER A 209 -1.08 2.71 -4.14
N LEU A 210 -1.05 3.85 -4.81
CA LEU A 210 0.02 4.83 -4.60
C LEU A 210 -0.05 5.51 -3.23
N LEU A 211 -1.26 5.73 -2.71
CA LEU A 211 -1.46 6.31 -1.37
C LEU A 211 -0.98 5.36 -0.25
N THR A 212 -0.88 4.04 -0.51
CA THR A 212 -0.27 3.11 0.46
C THR A 212 1.25 3.15 0.46
N VAL A 213 1.86 3.64 -0.64
CA VAL A 213 3.32 3.76 -0.81
C VAL A 213 3.80 5.17 -0.47
N LEU A 214 2.95 6.20 -0.58
CA LEU A 214 3.30 7.59 -0.23
C LEU A 214 3.92 7.72 1.18
N PRO A 215 3.34 7.12 2.22
CA PRO A 215 3.93 7.11 3.55
C PRO A 215 5.31 6.43 3.60
N ALA A 216 5.59 5.45 2.73
CA ALA A 216 6.89 4.79 2.67
C ALA A 216 7.99 5.71 2.11
N PHE A 217 7.64 6.79 1.41
CA PHE A 217 8.58 7.85 1.00
C PHE A 217 8.80 8.91 2.08
N VAL A 218 7.92 8.99 3.08
CA VAL A 218 8.06 9.92 4.21
C VAL A 218 9.20 9.49 5.13
N THR A 219 9.37 8.18 5.34
CA THR A 219 10.44 7.64 6.19
C THR A 219 11.86 7.94 5.67
N PRO A 220 12.19 7.75 4.37
CA PRO A 220 13.45 8.20 3.78
C PRO A 220 13.64 9.73 3.76
N LEU A 221 12.55 10.50 3.68
CA LEU A 221 12.64 11.96 3.72
C LEU A 221 13.11 12.43 5.10
N PHE A 222 12.55 11.84 6.16
CA PHE A 222 12.92 12.17 7.53
C PHE A 222 14.23 11.53 7.98
N SER A 223 14.69 10.44 7.35
CA SER A 223 16.03 9.88 7.61
C SER A 223 17.17 10.76 7.07
N ARG A 224 16.85 11.90 6.43
CA ARG A 224 17.82 12.96 6.08
C ARG A 224 17.99 14.01 7.18
N LEU A 225 17.21 13.93 8.25
CA LEU A 225 17.43 14.74 9.45
C LEU A 225 18.75 14.32 10.10
N THR A 226 19.43 15.26 10.74
CA THR A 226 20.73 15.02 11.38
C THR A 226 20.62 14.75 12.88
N ASP A 227 19.50 15.12 13.51
CA ASP A 227 19.25 14.84 14.93
C ASP A 227 18.53 13.48 15.11
N PRO A 228 19.14 12.52 15.83
CA PRO A 228 18.53 11.23 16.13
C PRO A 228 17.16 11.32 16.83
N VAL A 229 16.91 12.35 17.63
CA VAL A 229 15.64 12.57 18.32
C VAL A 229 14.55 13.00 17.34
N GLU A 230 14.90 13.85 16.36
CA GLU A 230 13.98 14.26 15.31
C GLU A 230 13.66 13.09 14.38
N ILE A 231 14.66 12.26 14.04
CA ILE A 231 14.47 11.02 13.30
C ILE A 231 13.52 10.08 14.08
N ALA A 232 13.73 9.89 15.38
CA ALA A 232 12.87 9.06 16.22
C ALA A 232 11.42 9.57 16.25
N ALA A 233 11.21 10.88 16.43
CA ALA A 233 9.89 11.50 16.39
C ALA A 233 9.22 11.33 15.01
N SER A 234 10.00 11.39 13.94
CA SER A 234 9.51 11.22 12.58
C SER A 234 8.99 9.81 12.30
N TYR A 235 9.55 8.77 12.94
CA TYR A 235 9.06 7.41 12.84
C TYR A 235 7.68 7.26 13.48
N VAL A 236 7.45 7.92 14.62
CA VAL A 236 6.12 7.95 15.29
C VAL A 236 5.08 8.56 14.36
N VAL A 237 5.40 9.69 13.74
CA VAL A 237 4.52 10.36 12.76
C VAL A 237 4.27 9.46 11.56
N SER A 238 5.32 8.82 11.03
CA SER A 238 5.22 7.88 9.91
C SER A 238 4.29 6.71 10.23
N VAL A 239 4.38 6.12 11.43
CA VAL A 239 3.48 5.05 11.88
C VAL A 239 2.02 5.49 11.92
N GLY A 240 1.75 6.71 12.41
CA GLY A 240 0.42 7.30 12.36
C GLY A 240 -0.09 7.46 10.93
N LEU A 241 0.74 7.98 10.03
CA LEU A 241 0.40 8.15 8.61
C LEU A 241 0.18 6.81 7.90
N TYR A 242 0.96 5.78 8.21
CA TYR A 242 0.74 4.40 7.74
C TYR A 242 -0.64 3.90 8.17
N GLY A 243 -1.00 4.09 9.44
CA GLY A 243 -2.30 3.69 9.96
C GLY A 243 -3.46 4.33 9.20
N VAL A 244 -3.37 5.64 8.95
CA VAL A 244 -4.40 6.37 8.20
C VAL A 244 -4.46 5.90 6.73
N GLY A 245 -3.32 5.86 6.05
CA GLY A 245 -3.25 5.50 4.63
C GLY A 245 -3.69 4.06 4.36
N TRP A 246 -3.20 3.11 5.15
CA TRP A 246 -3.54 1.69 4.98
C TRP A 246 -4.96 1.37 5.44
N GLY A 247 -5.45 2.03 6.49
CA GLY A 247 -6.85 1.95 6.89
C GLY A 247 -7.78 2.45 5.79
N ALA A 248 -7.46 3.59 5.18
CA ALA A 248 -8.27 4.15 4.10
C ALA A 248 -8.27 3.22 2.89
N TYR A 249 -7.10 2.68 2.53
CA TYR A 249 -6.98 1.67 1.47
C TYR A 249 -7.84 0.43 1.75
N ALA A 250 -7.78 -0.11 2.97
CA ALA A 250 -8.57 -1.26 3.39
C ALA A 250 -10.08 -1.01 3.30
N VAL A 251 -10.53 0.15 3.80
CA VAL A 251 -11.93 0.58 3.71
C VAL A 251 -12.39 0.63 2.26
N MET A 252 -11.57 1.16 1.37
CA MET A 252 -11.89 1.25 -0.04
C MET A 252 -11.95 -0.12 -0.72
N LEU A 253 -10.97 -0.98 -0.49
CA LEU A 253 -10.99 -2.36 -1.00
C LEU A 253 -12.25 -3.08 -0.56
N ALA A 254 -12.63 -2.94 0.72
CA ALA A 254 -13.83 -3.53 1.28
C ALA A 254 -15.12 -2.97 0.65
N ARG A 255 -15.21 -1.64 0.45
CA ARG A 255 -16.34 -1.01 -0.24
C ARG A 255 -16.45 -1.45 -1.70
N PHE A 256 -15.33 -1.50 -2.44
CA PHE A 256 -15.32 -2.02 -3.81
C PHE A 256 -15.76 -3.48 -3.86
N TYR A 257 -15.32 -4.31 -2.93
CA TYR A 257 -15.79 -5.69 -2.81
C TYR A 257 -17.29 -5.75 -2.51
N GLY A 258 -17.81 -4.98 -1.55
CA GLY A 258 -19.24 -4.90 -1.23
C GLY A 258 -20.12 -4.48 -2.41
N LEU A 259 -19.66 -3.50 -3.21
CA LEU A 259 -20.33 -3.11 -4.45
C LEU A 259 -20.42 -4.26 -5.46
N THR A 260 -19.44 -5.15 -5.47
CA THR A 260 -19.38 -6.27 -6.41
C THR A 260 -20.32 -7.40 -6.00
N LEU A 261 -20.44 -7.69 -4.70
CA LEU A 261 -21.49 -8.56 -4.15
C LEU A 261 -22.90 -8.04 -4.44
N GLY A 262 -23.09 -6.71 -4.36
CA GLY A 262 -24.36 -6.06 -4.71
C GLY A 262 -24.72 -6.19 -6.20
N ARG A 263 -23.71 -6.17 -7.09
CA ARG A 263 -23.91 -6.36 -8.54
C ARG A 263 -24.19 -7.81 -8.90
N THR A 264 -23.50 -8.79 -8.31
CA THR A 264 -23.79 -10.21 -8.54
C THR A 264 -25.20 -10.60 -8.10
N ARG A 265 -25.69 -10.07 -6.96
CA ARG A 265 -27.08 -10.30 -6.52
C ARG A 265 -28.14 -9.76 -7.48
N ARG A 266 -27.88 -8.62 -8.14
CA ARG A 266 -28.83 -8.05 -9.13
C ARG A 266 -28.87 -8.85 -10.44
N HIS A 267 -27.75 -9.48 -10.83
CA HIS A 267 -27.71 -10.31 -12.04
C HIS A 267 -28.35 -11.69 -11.82
N THR A 268 -28.26 -12.29 -10.63
CA THR A 268 -28.95 -13.56 -10.34
C THR A 268 -30.46 -13.42 -10.22
N VAL A 269 -30.97 -12.25 -9.79
CA VAL A 269 -32.43 -12.00 -9.73
C VAL A 269 -33.05 -11.74 -11.11
N MET A 270 -32.24 -11.47 -12.14
CA MET A 270 -32.70 -11.21 -13.51
C MET A 270 -32.61 -12.42 -14.44
N VAL A 271 -32.24 -13.62 -13.96
CA VAL A 271 -32.40 -14.86 -14.71
C VAL A 271 -33.78 -15.40 -14.37
N PRO A 272 -34.77 -15.36 -15.28
CA PRO A 272 -36.03 -16.05 -15.04
C PRO A 272 -35.70 -17.54 -14.96
N SER A 273 -36.19 -18.22 -13.93
CA SER A 273 -36.29 -19.66 -13.94
C SER A 273 -37.23 -20.05 -15.08
N SER A 274 -36.65 -20.40 -16.23
CA SER A 274 -37.31 -21.13 -17.31
C SER A 274 -37.19 -22.62 -17.04
#